data_AF-A0A3A8GUC6-F1
#
_entry.id   AF-A0A3A8GUC6-F1
#
_cell.length_a   1.000
_cell.length_b   1.000
_cell.length_c   1.000
_cell.angle_alpha   90.00
_cell.angle_beta   90.00
_cell.angle_gamma   90.00
#
_symmetry.space_group_name_H-M   'P 1'
#
loop_
_entity.id
_entity.type
_entity.pdbx_description
1 polymer ?
#
loop_
_entity_poly.entity_id
_entity_poly.type
_entity_poly.pdbx_seq_one_letter_code
_entity_poly.pdbx_strand_id
1 'polypeptide(L)'
;MTEDILEELQRYVGFSASDGEALRELHPIACAHFERIADVFYRRILEHPGARKALEGGESQVGHLKVTLQDWMGSLLLGPWDAAWFERRCRIGRVHVRIHLPQHYMFGAMNLLRQELTAVMEEALRDDSARAARLGRALGKILDLELAIMLHTYREDLLAQAARAERLATFGQLVGSIGHELRNPLGVIETSLFILKGRLAATEDARVAKHLDRIGEQVGVANHIVTSLLDMIRSRPLVRAPLRLTEVWTSARKAVAPPPHVRVREEGLEALPPLEGDAVQLRQVFVNLLQNAVQALGEREGEVRLTADVPEEAGARRVRLVLEDSGPGLDPAIRARVFEPLMTTKARGLGLGLALVRRILERHGGGIAYAPSGAGPGGARFVVELPLTLEPS
;
A
#
# COMPACT_ATOMS: atom_id res chain seq x y z
N MET A 1 18.64 -11.31 -3.21
CA MET A 1 17.50 -11.37 -4.15
C MET A 1 16.34 -11.96 -3.37
N THR A 2 15.22 -11.25 -3.27
CA THR A 2 13.96 -11.84 -2.80
C THR A 2 13.57 -12.92 -3.79
N GLU A 3 13.48 -14.16 -3.31
CA GLU A 3 13.03 -15.30 -4.10
C GLU A 3 11.64 -15.01 -4.70
N ASP A 4 11.47 -15.33 -5.98
CA ASP A 4 10.16 -15.20 -6.63
C ASP A 4 9.20 -16.22 -5.98
N ILE A 5 7.97 -15.81 -5.70
CA ILE A 5 6.99 -16.67 -5.02
C ILE A 5 6.69 -17.93 -5.84
N LEU A 6 6.76 -17.83 -7.17
CA LEU A 6 6.62 -19.00 -8.03
C LEU A 6 7.77 -20.01 -7.78
N GLU A 7 9.01 -19.53 -7.69
CA GLU A 7 10.19 -20.36 -7.43
C GLU A 7 10.10 -21.02 -6.04
N GLU A 8 9.69 -20.25 -5.02
CA GLU A 8 9.46 -20.76 -3.67
C GLU A 8 8.43 -21.90 -3.67
N LEU A 9 7.29 -21.68 -4.34
CA LEU A 9 6.21 -22.67 -4.44
C LEU A 9 6.65 -23.92 -5.20
N GLN A 10 7.30 -23.76 -6.36
CA GLN A 10 7.82 -24.88 -7.16
C GLN A 10 8.82 -25.72 -6.35
N ARG A 11 9.72 -25.08 -5.62
CA ARG A 11 10.67 -25.75 -4.73
C ARG A 11 9.94 -26.52 -3.61
N TYR A 12 8.92 -25.92 -2.99
CA TYR A 12 8.18 -26.54 -1.90
C TYR A 12 7.43 -27.80 -2.34
N VAL A 13 6.79 -27.78 -3.51
CA VAL A 13 6.12 -28.98 -4.07
C VAL A 13 7.10 -29.94 -4.77
N GLY A 14 8.38 -29.56 -4.90
CA GLY A 14 9.39 -30.33 -5.62
C GLY A 14 9.10 -30.48 -7.11
N PHE A 15 8.52 -29.46 -7.75
CA PHE A 15 8.22 -29.44 -9.18
C PHE A 15 9.49 -29.14 -9.99
N SER A 16 9.80 -30.01 -10.96
CA SER A 16 11.03 -29.98 -11.73
C SER A 16 10.77 -30.06 -13.24
N ALA A 17 11.81 -29.86 -14.05
CA ALA A 17 11.73 -30.03 -15.50
C ALA A 17 11.22 -31.44 -15.91
N SER A 18 11.64 -32.48 -15.18
CA SER A 18 11.20 -33.87 -15.41
C SER A 18 9.70 -34.07 -15.15
N ASP A 19 9.14 -33.35 -14.18
CA ASP A 19 7.69 -33.36 -13.95
C ASP A 19 6.98 -32.69 -15.12
N GLY A 20 7.55 -31.60 -15.67
CA GLY A 20 7.04 -30.94 -16.86
C GLY A 20 7.04 -31.83 -18.11
N GLU A 21 8.08 -32.64 -18.31
CA GLU A 21 8.11 -33.65 -19.39
C GLU A 21 7.03 -34.71 -19.20
N ALA A 22 6.87 -35.22 -17.98
CA ALA A 22 5.81 -36.17 -17.64
C ALA A 22 4.41 -35.59 -17.89
N LEU A 23 4.16 -34.33 -17.54
CA LEU A 23 2.86 -33.69 -17.80
C LEU A 23 2.56 -33.55 -19.30
N ARG A 24 3.56 -33.19 -20.12
CA ARG A 24 3.40 -33.14 -21.58
C ARG A 24 3.14 -34.52 -22.17
N GLU A 25 3.73 -35.55 -21.60
CA GLU A 25 3.47 -36.95 -21.96
C GLU A 25 2.05 -37.39 -21.58
N LEU A 26 1.53 -36.92 -20.44
CA LEU A 26 0.15 -37.18 -20.00
C LEU A 26 -0.89 -36.45 -20.87
N HIS A 27 -0.57 -35.26 -21.38
CA HIS A 27 -1.50 -34.41 -22.12
C HIS A 27 -2.30 -35.13 -23.23
N PRO A 28 -1.68 -35.84 -24.21
CA PRO A 28 -2.45 -36.51 -25.28
C PRO A 28 -3.40 -37.60 -24.77
N ILE A 29 -3.12 -38.20 -23.61
CA ILE A 29 -4.00 -39.17 -22.97
C ILE A 29 -5.18 -38.43 -22.33
N ALA A 30 -4.90 -37.38 -21.57
CA ALA A 30 -5.90 -36.66 -20.80
C ALA A 30 -6.82 -35.77 -21.66
N CYS A 31 -6.30 -35.16 -22.73
CA CYS A 31 -7.03 -34.16 -23.51
C CYS A 31 -8.28 -34.72 -24.19
N ALA A 32 -8.27 -36.01 -24.57
CA ALA A 32 -9.43 -36.71 -25.11
C ALA A 32 -10.61 -36.79 -24.13
N HIS A 33 -10.36 -36.59 -22.83
CA HIS A 33 -11.36 -36.66 -21.78
C HIS A 33 -11.73 -35.30 -21.18
N PHE A 34 -11.11 -34.19 -21.61
CA PHE A 34 -11.32 -32.87 -21.00
C PHE A 34 -12.79 -32.42 -21.02
N GLU A 35 -13.52 -32.66 -22.10
CA GLU A 35 -14.95 -32.36 -22.19
C GLU A 35 -15.75 -33.13 -21.12
N ARG A 36 -15.53 -34.45 -21.01
CA ARG A 36 -16.15 -35.31 -19.99
C ARG A 36 -15.82 -34.84 -18.57
N ILE A 37 -14.55 -34.49 -18.32
CA ILE A 37 -14.10 -34.03 -16.99
C ILE A 37 -14.77 -32.69 -16.65
N ALA A 38 -14.87 -31.76 -17.60
CA ALA A 38 -15.54 -30.48 -17.38
C ALA A 38 -17.04 -30.67 -17.08
N ASP A 39 -17.70 -31.62 -17.75
CA ASP A 39 -19.10 -31.96 -17.47
C ASP A 39 -19.31 -32.50 -16.06
N VAL A 40 -18.44 -33.44 -15.62
CA VAL A 40 -18.48 -33.97 -14.25
C VAL A 40 -18.20 -32.86 -13.24
N PHE A 41 -17.22 -32.01 -13.52
CA PHE A 41 -16.83 -30.89 -12.67
C PHE A 41 -17.98 -29.94 -12.40
N TYR A 42 -18.61 -29.40 -13.44
CA TYR A 42 -19.70 -28.45 -13.26
C TYR A 42 -20.95 -29.10 -12.72
N ARG A 43 -21.25 -30.36 -13.07
CA ARG A 43 -22.35 -31.10 -12.44
C ARG A 43 -22.19 -31.18 -10.93
N ARG A 44 -21.00 -31.56 -10.46
CA ARG A 44 -20.68 -31.69 -9.04
C ARG A 44 -20.65 -30.35 -8.31
N ILE A 45 -20.02 -29.33 -8.89
CA ILE A 45 -19.96 -28.00 -8.26
C ILE A 45 -21.35 -27.39 -8.14
N LEU A 46 -22.19 -27.56 -9.16
CA LEU A 46 -23.56 -27.03 -9.14
C LEU A 46 -24.48 -27.79 -8.18
N GLU A 47 -24.12 -28.96 -7.64
CA GLU A 47 -24.87 -29.60 -6.54
C GLU A 47 -24.80 -28.77 -5.25
N HIS A 48 -23.75 -27.95 -5.08
CA HIS A 48 -23.55 -27.14 -3.89
C HIS A 48 -24.22 -25.76 -4.02
N PRO A 49 -25.18 -25.39 -3.14
CA PRO A 49 -25.89 -24.12 -3.24
C PRO A 49 -25.00 -22.88 -3.22
N GLY A 50 -23.94 -22.88 -2.40
CA GLY A 50 -23.01 -21.76 -2.30
C GLY A 50 -22.20 -21.53 -3.56
N ALA A 51 -21.68 -22.61 -4.18
CA ALA A 51 -20.95 -22.51 -5.43
C ALA A 51 -21.88 -22.21 -6.62
N ARG A 52 -23.08 -22.80 -6.66
CA ARG A 52 -24.11 -22.49 -7.66
C ARG A 52 -24.45 -21.01 -7.68
N LYS A 53 -24.72 -20.42 -6.51
CA LYS A 53 -25.06 -19.00 -6.36
C LYS A 53 -23.96 -18.07 -6.87
N ALA A 54 -22.69 -18.42 -6.62
CA ALA A 54 -21.56 -17.63 -7.09
C ALA A 54 -21.35 -17.70 -8.62
N LEU A 55 -21.95 -18.68 -9.29
CA LEU A 55 -21.81 -18.97 -10.73
C LEU A 55 -23.11 -18.67 -11.52
N GLU A 56 -24.02 -17.86 -10.97
CA GLU A 56 -25.32 -17.56 -11.59
C GLU A 56 -25.21 -16.69 -12.85
N GLY A 57 -25.63 -17.24 -13.99
CA GLY A 57 -25.82 -16.53 -15.27
C GLY A 57 -26.31 -17.42 -16.43
N GLY A 58 -26.97 -18.55 -16.13
CA GLY A 58 -27.67 -19.40 -17.10
C GLY A 58 -26.83 -20.52 -17.75
N GLU A 59 -27.49 -21.40 -18.51
CA GLU A 59 -26.86 -22.57 -19.18
C GLU A 59 -25.76 -22.17 -20.17
N SER A 60 -25.91 -21.02 -20.86
CA SER A 60 -24.90 -20.50 -21.79
C SER A 60 -23.59 -20.12 -21.08
N GLN A 61 -23.68 -19.61 -19.85
CA GLN A 61 -22.49 -19.29 -19.04
C GLN A 61 -21.76 -20.56 -18.60
N VAL A 62 -22.48 -21.60 -18.21
CA VAL A 62 -21.88 -22.91 -17.87
C VAL A 62 -21.17 -23.51 -19.08
N GLY A 63 -21.71 -23.37 -20.29
CA GLY A 63 -21.04 -23.77 -21.53
C GLY A 63 -19.68 -23.10 -21.73
N HIS A 64 -19.61 -21.76 -21.59
CA HIS A 64 -18.34 -21.03 -21.70
C HIS A 64 -17.33 -21.39 -20.60
N LEU A 65 -17.83 -21.60 -19.38
CA LEU A 65 -17.02 -22.00 -18.25
C LEU A 65 -16.39 -23.38 -18.44
N LYS A 66 -17.12 -24.33 -19.04
CA LYS A 66 -16.57 -25.64 -19.43
C LYS A 66 -15.41 -25.50 -20.40
N VAL A 67 -15.56 -24.70 -21.47
CA VAL A 67 -14.47 -24.46 -22.44
C VAL A 67 -13.24 -23.86 -21.74
N THR A 68 -13.47 -22.87 -20.88
CA THR A 68 -12.39 -22.23 -20.10
C THR A 68 -11.66 -23.23 -19.20
N LEU A 69 -12.38 -24.18 -18.60
CA LEU A 69 -11.78 -25.24 -17.78
C LEU A 69 -10.96 -26.23 -18.62
N GLN A 70 -11.40 -26.54 -19.84
CA GLN A 70 -10.62 -27.38 -20.77
C GLN A 70 -9.29 -26.69 -21.15
N ASP A 71 -9.33 -25.40 -21.49
CA ASP A 71 -8.13 -24.60 -21.75
C ASP A 71 -7.22 -24.50 -20.51
N TRP A 72 -7.81 -24.39 -19.32
CA TRP A 72 -7.09 -24.41 -18.06
C TRP A 72 -6.37 -25.76 -17.85
N MET A 73 -7.02 -26.89 -18.11
CA MET A 73 -6.42 -28.23 -18.02
C MET A 73 -5.32 -28.43 -19.08
N GLY A 74 -5.51 -27.93 -20.30
CA GLY A 74 -4.48 -27.99 -21.34
C GLY A 74 -3.23 -27.21 -20.93
N SER A 75 -3.40 -25.96 -20.50
CA SER A 75 -2.30 -25.12 -20.01
C SER A 75 -1.65 -25.63 -18.72
N LEU A 76 -2.38 -26.42 -17.91
CA LEU A 76 -1.85 -27.10 -16.73
C LEU A 76 -0.77 -28.12 -17.13
N LEU A 77 -1.04 -28.90 -18.17
CA LEU A 77 -0.20 -30.03 -18.57
C LEU A 77 0.90 -29.64 -19.58
N LEU A 78 0.69 -28.61 -20.40
CA LEU A 78 1.63 -28.23 -21.46
C LEU A 78 2.70 -27.22 -21.00
N GLY A 79 2.39 -26.38 -20.01
CA GLY A 79 3.23 -25.25 -19.61
C GLY A 79 3.32 -24.16 -20.70
N PRO A 80 4.41 -23.36 -20.74
CA PRO A 80 5.50 -23.31 -19.76
C PRO A 80 5.01 -22.85 -18.38
N TRP A 81 5.66 -23.31 -17.31
CA TRP A 81 5.34 -22.96 -15.91
C TRP A 81 6.23 -21.82 -15.41
N ASP A 82 6.13 -20.69 -16.10
CA ASP A 82 6.91 -19.48 -15.87
C ASP A 82 6.08 -18.38 -15.15
N ALA A 83 6.69 -17.22 -14.94
CA ALA A 83 6.02 -16.07 -14.32
C ALA A 83 4.76 -15.62 -15.06
N ALA A 84 4.72 -15.76 -16.40
CA ALA A 84 3.54 -15.41 -17.20
C ALA A 84 2.38 -16.40 -16.96
N TRP A 85 2.71 -17.68 -16.81
CA TRP A 85 1.74 -18.70 -16.38
C TRP A 85 1.23 -18.43 -14.97
N PHE A 86 2.12 -18.14 -14.02
CA PHE A 86 1.74 -17.78 -12.65
C PHE A 86 0.76 -16.59 -12.61
N GLU A 87 1.04 -15.51 -13.33
CA GLU A 87 0.15 -14.34 -13.40
C GLU A 87 -1.20 -14.65 -14.06
N ARG A 88 -1.25 -15.58 -15.02
CA ARG A 88 -2.54 -16.08 -15.55
C ARG A 88 -3.32 -16.83 -14.47
N ARG A 89 -2.67 -17.68 -13.68
CA ARG A 89 -3.32 -18.40 -12.57
C ARG A 89 -3.80 -17.49 -11.46
N CYS A 90 -2.98 -16.51 -11.06
CA CYS A 90 -3.38 -15.50 -10.08
C CYS A 90 -4.59 -14.67 -10.54
N ARG A 91 -4.70 -14.36 -11.85
CA ARG A 91 -5.90 -13.69 -12.39
C ARG A 91 -7.16 -14.52 -12.19
N ILE A 92 -7.10 -15.84 -12.38
CA ILE A 92 -8.24 -16.74 -12.13
C ILE A 92 -8.60 -16.73 -10.63
N GLY A 93 -7.62 -16.86 -9.74
CA GLY A 93 -7.84 -16.76 -8.29
C GLY A 93 -8.52 -15.45 -7.87
N ARG A 94 -8.06 -14.32 -8.42
CA ARG A 94 -8.67 -13.00 -8.20
C ARG A 94 -10.11 -12.90 -8.71
N VAL A 95 -10.48 -13.66 -9.75
CA VAL A 95 -11.88 -13.75 -10.20
C VAL A 95 -12.73 -14.49 -9.16
N HIS A 96 -12.25 -15.60 -8.60
CA HIS A 96 -12.98 -16.35 -7.58
C HIS A 96 -13.24 -15.52 -6.31
N VAL A 97 -12.24 -14.77 -5.86
CA VAL A 97 -12.39 -13.81 -4.77
C VAL A 97 -13.46 -12.77 -5.10
N ARG A 98 -13.44 -12.21 -6.32
CA ARG A 98 -14.39 -11.17 -6.75
C ARG A 98 -15.84 -11.65 -6.80
N ILE A 99 -16.07 -12.90 -7.19
CA ILE A 99 -17.42 -13.52 -7.18
C ILE A 99 -17.80 -14.07 -5.79
N HIS A 100 -16.99 -13.80 -4.77
CA HIS A 100 -17.21 -14.24 -3.38
C HIS A 100 -17.34 -15.76 -3.26
N LEU A 101 -16.64 -16.52 -4.11
CA LEU A 101 -16.62 -17.96 -4.01
C LEU A 101 -15.81 -18.36 -2.77
N PRO A 102 -16.40 -19.09 -1.80
CA PRO A 102 -15.67 -19.50 -0.60
C PRO A 102 -14.43 -20.34 -0.92
N GLN A 103 -13.31 -20.03 -0.24
CA GLN A 103 -12.01 -20.65 -0.49
C GLN A 103 -12.02 -22.19 -0.38
N HIS A 104 -12.85 -22.76 0.51
CA HIS A 104 -12.92 -24.21 0.70
C HIS A 104 -13.36 -24.97 -0.56
N TYR A 105 -14.08 -24.33 -1.49
CA TYR A 105 -14.45 -24.95 -2.76
C TYR A 105 -13.26 -25.20 -3.69
N MET A 106 -12.13 -24.51 -3.50
CA MET A 106 -10.91 -24.76 -4.27
C MET A 106 -10.34 -26.14 -3.98
N PHE A 107 -10.41 -26.59 -2.72
CA PHE A 107 -9.97 -27.93 -2.34
C PHE A 107 -10.87 -29.01 -2.96
N GLY A 108 -12.19 -28.81 -2.94
CA GLY A 108 -13.15 -29.71 -3.57
C GLY A 108 -12.95 -29.80 -5.09
N ALA A 109 -12.77 -28.64 -5.75
CA ALA A 109 -12.50 -28.55 -7.17
C ALA A 109 -11.19 -29.26 -7.56
N MET A 110 -10.09 -29.00 -6.84
CA MET A 110 -8.80 -29.64 -7.09
C MET A 110 -8.82 -31.14 -6.82
N ASN A 111 -9.52 -31.58 -5.76
CA ASN A 111 -9.70 -33.01 -5.49
C ASN A 111 -10.46 -33.71 -6.62
N LEU A 112 -11.53 -33.10 -7.14
CA LEU A 112 -12.32 -33.67 -8.23
C LEU A 112 -11.48 -33.79 -9.51
N LEU A 113 -10.75 -32.73 -9.88
CA LEU A 113 -9.85 -32.77 -11.04
C LEU A 113 -8.75 -33.82 -10.87
N ARG A 114 -8.19 -33.95 -9.66
CA ARG A 114 -7.21 -35.00 -9.33
C ARG A 114 -7.79 -36.38 -9.56
N GLN A 115 -8.98 -36.67 -9.01
CA GLN A 115 -9.63 -37.97 -9.17
C GLN A 115 -9.89 -38.30 -10.64
N GLU A 116 -10.45 -37.35 -11.39
CA GLU A 116 -10.78 -37.56 -12.80
C GLU A 116 -9.55 -37.77 -13.69
N LEU A 117 -8.51 -36.95 -13.51
CA LEU A 117 -7.27 -37.07 -14.29
C LEU A 117 -6.47 -38.32 -13.91
N THR A 118 -6.43 -38.67 -12.63
CA THR A 118 -5.80 -39.92 -12.16
C THR A 118 -6.52 -41.14 -12.73
N ALA A 119 -7.86 -41.17 -12.72
CA ALA A 119 -8.62 -42.30 -13.27
C ALA A 119 -8.35 -42.50 -14.77
N VAL A 120 -8.33 -41.42 -15.54
CA VAL A 120 -7.99 -41.46 -16.98
C VAL A 120 -6.57 -42.01 -17.20
N MET A 121 -5.61 -41.56 -16.41
CA MET A 121 -4.23 -42.02 -16.47
C MET A 121 -4.09 -43.49 -16.10
N GLU A 122 -4.71 -43.93 -14.99
CA GLU A 122 -4.66 -45.31 -14.51
C GLU A 122 -5.30 -46.28 -15.50
N GLU A 123 -6.41 -45.89 -16.14
CA GLU A 123 -7.05 -46.69 -17.18
C GLU A 123 -6.18 -46.82 -18.44
N ALA A 124 -5.58 -45.73 -18.90
CA ALA A 124 -4.75 -45.74 -20.09
C ALA A 124 -3.41 -46.48 -19.90
N LEU A 125 -2.92 -46.54 -18.66
CA LEU A 125 -1.61 -47.11 -18.30
C LEU A 125 -1.72 -48.34 -17.39
N ARG A 126 -2.82 -49.10 -17.47
CA ARG A 126 -3.06 -50.30 -16.64
C ARG A 126 -1.90 -51.29 -16.66
N ASP A 127 -1.22 -51.42 -17.80
CA ASP A 127 -0.13 -52.38 -18.00
C ASP A 127 1.27 -51.77 -17.76
N ASP A 128 1.37 -50.48 -17.44
CA ASP A 128 2.63 -49.77 -17.20
C ASP A 128 2.59 -48.97 -15.89
N SER A 129 2.66 -49.71 -14.78
CA SER A 129 2.59 -49.15 -13.43
C SER A 129 3.71 -48.17 -13.11
N ALA A 130 4.90 -48.35 -13.69
CA ALA A 130 6.03 -47.46 -13.50
C ALA A 130 5.78 -46.09 -14.15
N ARG A 131 5.26 -46.09 -15.38
CA ARG A 131 4.87 -44.88 -16.09
C ARG A 131 3.69 -44.20 -15.42
N ALA A 132 2.65 -44.94 -15.03
CA ALA A 132 1.50 -44.42 -14.29
C ALA A 132 1.94 -43.72 -12.99
N ALA A 133 2.84 -44.33 -12.22
CA ALA A 133 3.36 -43.73 -10.99
C ALA A 133 4.17 -42.45 -11.26
N ARG A 134 4.97 -42.39 -12.35
CA ARG A 134 5.72 -41.19 -12.73
C ARG A 134 4.77 -40.05 -13.10
N LEU A 135 3.82 -40.30 -14.00
CA LEU A 135 2.85 -39.29 -14.44
C LEU A 135 1.96 -38.82 -13.29
N GLY A 136 1.54 -39.75 -12.42
CA GLY A 136 0.70 -39.44 -11.26
C GLY A 136 1.39 -38.54 -10.24
N ARG A 137 2.70 -38.73 -10.00
CA ARG A 137 3.48 -37.82 -9.14
C ARG A 137 3.56 -36.42 -9.74
N ALA A 138 3.83 -36.30 -11.04
CA ALA A 138 3.90 -35.01 -11.71
C ALA A 138 2.55 -34.28 -11.69
N LEU A 139 1.46 -35.00 -11.97
CA LEU A 139 0.09 -34.51 -11.88
C LEU A 139 -0.25 -34.04 -10.46
N GLY A 140 0.17 -34.81 -9.45
CA GLY A 140 -0.05 -34.46 -8.05
C GLY A 140 0.59 -33.12 -7.69
N LYS A 141 1.87 -32.96 -8.03
CA LYS A 141 2.65 -31.75 -7.78
C LYS A 141 2.07 -30.51 -8.47
N ILE A 142 1.66 -30.62 -9.74
CA ILE A 142 1.14 -29.46 -10.47
C ILE A 142 -0.24 -29.02 -9.93
N LEU A 143 -1.09 -29.97 -9.53
CA LEU A 143 -2.38 -29.63 -8.90
C LEU A 143 -2.19 -29.01 -7.51
N ASP A 144 -1.17 -29.44 -6.76
CA ASP A 144 -0.82 -28.82 -5.47
C ASP A 144 -0.22 -27.42 -5.66
N LEU A 145 0.57 -27.22 -6.72
CA LEU A 145 1.09 -25.90 -7.11
C LEU A 145 -0.06 -24.96 -7.47
N GLU A 146 -1.03 -25.40 -8.28
CA GLU A 146 -2.24 -24.62 -8.58
C GLU A 146 -2.99 -24.25 -7.30
N LEU A 147 -3.25 -25.23 -6.42
CA LEU A 147 -3.94 -24.96 -5.17
C LEU A 147 -3.21 -23.91 -4.33
N ALA A 148 -1.88 -24.00 -4.23
CA ALA A 148 -1.08 -23.03 -3.50
C ALA A 148 -1.19 -21.62 -4.10
N ILE A 149 -1.16 -21.48 -5.43
CA ILE A 149 -1.37 -20.21 -6.13
C ILE A 149 -2.76 -19.65 -5.84
N MET A 150 -3.80 -20.49 -5.85
CA MET A 150 -5.14 -20.05 -5.51
C MET A 150 -5.21 -19.55 -4.07
N LEU A 151 -4.69 -20.30 -3.09
CA LEU A 151 -4.66 -19.89 -1.68
C LEU A 151 -3.88 -18.59 -1.47
N HIS A 152 -2.80 -18.39 -2.23
CA HIS A 152 -2.04 -17.14 -2.23
C HIS A 152 -2.95 -15.95 -2.57
N THR A 153 -3.75 -16.03 -3.64
CA THR A 153 -4.66 -14.93 -4.03
C THR A 153 -5.75 -14.64 -2.99
N TYR A 154 -6.29 -15.67 -2.32
CA TYR A 154 -7.24 -15.47 -1.22
C TYR A 154 -6.59 -14.79 -0.01
N ARG A 155 -5.34 -15.18 0.32
CA ARG A 155 -4.57 -14.55 1.39
C ARG A 155 -4.31 -13.07 1.10
N GLU A 156 -3.91 -12.74 -0.12
CA GLU A 156 -3.70 -11.35 -0.54
C GLU A 156 -4.95 -10.49 -0.33
N ASP A 157 -6.12 -11.00 -0.73
CA ASP A 157 -7.37 -10.24 -0.54
C ASP A 157 -7.75 -10.12 0.93
N LEU A 158 -7.61 -11.18 1.74
CA LEU A 158 -7.87 -11.11 3.19
C LEU A 158 -6.96 -10.08 3.87
N LEU A 159 -5.67 -10.05 3.53
CA LEU A 159 -4.75 -9.04 4.05
C LEU A 159 -5.13 -7.63 3.58
N ALA A 160 -5.56 -7.48 2.33
CA ALA A 160 -6.03 -6.21 1.81
C ALA A 160 -7.32 -5.74 2.52
N GLN A 161 -8.25 -6.66 2.82
CA GLN A 161 -9.47 -6.40 3.59
C GLN A 161 -9.15 -6.01 5.03
N ALA A 162 -8.29 -6.75 5.72
CA ALA A 162 -7.86 -6.44 7.08
C ALA A 162 -7.20 -5.06 7.15
N ALA A 163 -6.29 -4.75 6.21
CA ALA A 163 -5.67 -3.44 6.13
C ALA A 163 -6.70 -2.32 5.83
N ARG A 164 -7.76 -2.59 5.08
CA ARG A 164 -8.88 -1.64 4.89
C ARG A 164 -9.66 -1.43 6.19
N ALA A 165 -9.96 -2.50 6.92
CA ALA A 165 -10.72 -2.45 8.17
C ALA A 165 -9.95 -1.75 9.30
N GLU A 166 -8.66 -2.04 9.44
CA GLU A 166 -7.77 -1.36 10.39
C GLU A 166 -7.73 0.15 10.12
N ARG A 167 -7.58 0.56 8.85
CA ARG A 167 -7.66 1.97 8.45
C ARG A 167 -8.99 2.62 8.82
N LEU A 168 -10.11 1.92 8.61
CA LEU A 168 -11.44 2.42 8.99
C LEU A 168 -11.61 2.55 10.50
N ALA A 169 -11.06 1.62 11.28
CA ALA A 169 -11.09 1.67 12.74
C ALA A 169 -10.26 2.86 13.27
N THR A 170 -9.03 3.04 12.76
CA THR A 170 -8.21 4.24 13.04
C THR A 170 -8.96 5.50 12.64
N PHE A 171 -9.59 5.51 11.47
CA PHE A 171 -10.39 6.64 11.00
C PHE A 171 -11.58 6.96 11.93
N GLY A 172 -12.30 5.95 12.42
CA GLY A 172 -13.41 6.14 13.35
C GLY A 172 -13.01 6.88 14.64
N GLN A 173 -11.81 6.59 15.16
CA GLN A 173 -11.26 7.33 16.32
C GLN A 173 -10.91 8.78 15.97
N LEU A 174 -10.46 9.05 14.74
CA LEU A 174 -10.13 10.40 14.27
C LEU A 174 -11.39 11.28 14.12
N VAL A 175 -12.50 10.75 13.58
CA VAL A 175 -13.75 11.51 13.30
C VAL A 175 -14.29 12.28 14.51
N GLY A 176 -14.21 11.68 15.71
CA GLY A 176 -14.65 12.34 16.95
C GLY A 176 -13.90 13.65 17.23
N SER A 177 -12.57 13.61 17.19
CA SER A 177 -11.72 14.79 17.43
C SER A 177 -11.89 15.87 16.36
N ILE A 178 -12.02 15.47 15.10
CA ILE A 178 -12.20 16.36 13.95
C ILE A 178 -13.51 17.13 14.04
N GLY A 179 -14.59 16.45 14.46
CA GLY A 179 -15.89 17.11 14.64
C GLY A 179 -15.80 18.27 15.64
N HIS A 180 -15.03 18.13 16.71
CA HIS A 180 -14.75 19.21 17.64
C HIS A 180 -13.88 20.31 17.02
N GLU A 181 -12.82 19.94 16.29
CA GLU A 181 -11.92 20.91 15.68
C GLU A 181 -12.53 21.68 14.50
N LEU A 182 -13.50 21.12 13.76
CA LEU A 182 -14.25 21.84 12.72
C LEU A 182 -15.32 22.77 13.32
N ARG A 183 -15.93 22.40 14.45
CA ARG A 183 -16.91 23.26 15.13
C ARG A 183 -16.28 24.58 15.59
N ASN A 184 -14.99 24.58 15.96
CA ASN A 184 -14.29 25.78 16.41
C ASN A 184 -14.18 26.90 15.34
N PRO A 185 -13.58 26.69 14.16
CA PRO A 185 -13.52 27.70 13.11
C PRO A 185 -14.92 28.07 12.62
N LEU A 186 -15.85 27.11 12.52
CA LEU A 186 -17.25 27.38 12.15
C LEU A 186 -17.92 28.33 13.15
N GLY A 187 -17.76 28.14 14.46
CA GLY A 187 -18.31 29.04 15.48
C GLY A 187 -17.71 30.45 15.43
N VAL A 188 -16.42 30.56 15.10
CA VAL A 188 -15.75 31.87 14.92
C VAL A 188 -16.26 32.58 13.65
N ILE A 189 -16.49 31.83 12.56
CA ILE A 189 -17.10 32.35 11.34
C ILE A 189 -18.52 32.84 11.62
N GLU A 190 -19.34 32.03 12.30
CA GLU A 190 -20.72 32.37 12.66
C GLU A 190 -20.79 33.63 13.53
N THR A 191 -19.93 33.72 14.56
CA THR A 191 -19.84 34.90 15.42
C THR A 191 -19.42 36.15 14.63
N SER A 192 -18.44 36.03 13.75
CA SER A 192 -17.97 37.15 12.92
C SER A 192 -19.04 37.61 11.93
N LEU A 193 -19.77 36.67 11.31
CA LEU A 193 -20.91 36.97 10.45
C LEU A 193 -22.07 37.64 11.21
N PHE A 194 -22.37 37.21 12.43
CA PHE A 194 -23.37 37.84 13.28
C PHE A 194 -23.04 39.31 13.56
N ILE A 195 -21.78 39.59 13.94
CA ILE A 195 -21.31 40.96 14.20
C ILE A 195 -21.37 41.81 12.93
N LEU A 196 -20.98 41.26 11.78
CA LEU A 196 -21.05 41.95 10.49
C LEU A 196 -22.50 42.27 10.09
N LYS A 197 -23.43 41.33 10.24
CA LYS A 197 -24.88 41.54 9.98
C LYS A 197 -25.47 42.65 10.83
N GLY A 198 -25.09 42.74 12.11
CA GLY A 198 -25.54 43.82 13.00
C GLY A 198 -24.97 45.20 12.66
N ARG A 199 -23.94 45.29 11.81
CA ARG A 199 -23.23 46.53 11.47
C ARG A 199 -23.36 46.99 10.02
N LEU A 200 -24.02 46.20 9.16
CA LEU A 200 -24.30 46.53 7.75
C LEU A 200 -25.12 47.83 7.56
N ALA A 201 -25.62 48.44 8.63
CA ALA A 201 -26.28 49.76 8.63
C ALA A 201 -25.33 50.97 8.85
N ALA A 202 -24.04 50.75 9.14
CA ALA A 202 -23.06 51.82 9.36
C ALA A 202 -21.89 51.70 8.36
N THR A 203 -21.82 52.64 7.43
CA THR A 203 -20.82 52.68 6.36
C THR A 203 -19.46 53.09 6.92
N GLU A 204 -18.43 52.29 6.62
CA GLU A 204 -17.01 52.50 6.93
C GLU A 204 -16.56 52.35 8.39
N ASP A 205 -16.38 51.09 8.83
CA ASP A 205 -15.69 50.75 10.08
C ASP A 205 -14.55 49.76 9.78
N ALA A 206 -13.29 50.11 10.13
CA ALA A 206 -12.12 49.24 10.02
C ALA A 206 -12.29 47.87 10.73
N ARG A 207 -13.25 47.77 11.66
CA ARG A 207 -13.65 46.51 12.30
C ARG A 207 -14.33 45.53 11.34
N VAL A 208 -14.99 46.01 10.28
CA VAL A 208 -15.58 45.16 9.23
C VAL A 208 -14.48 44.37 8.52
N ALA A 209 -13.40 45.06 8.11
CA ALA A 209 -12.25 44.43 7.47
C ALA A 209 -11.63 43.34 8.38
N LYS A 210 -11.43 43.66 9.67
CA LYS A 210 -10.90 42.70 10.66
C LYS A 210 -11.76 41.43 10.81
N HIS A 211 -13.09 41.55 10.76
CA HIS A 211 -13.98 40.39 10.85
C HIS A 211 -14.01 39.58 9.54
N LEU A 212 -13.90 40.23 8.38
CA LEU A 212 -13.75 39.56 7.09
C LEU A 212 -12.43 38.78 7.01
N ASP A 213 -11.32 39.38 7.44
CA ASP A 213 -10.01 38.70 7.51
C ASP A 213 -10.07 37.48 8.44
N ARG A 214 -10.70 37.64 9.62
CA ARG A 214 -10.89 36.53 10.57
C ARG A 214 -11.72 35.40 9.98
N ILE A 215 -12.75 35.69 9.19
CA ILE A 215 -13.52 34.66 8.47
C ILE A 215 -12.62 33.95 7.46
N GLY A 216 -11.87 34.71 6.65
CA GLY A 216 -10.92 34.16 5.67
C GLY A 216 -9.89 33.21 6.30
N GLU A 217 -9.29 33.61 7.41
CA GLU A 217 -8.37 32.78 8.19
C GLU A 217 -9.01 31.46 8.65
N GLN A 218 -10.22 31.52 9.22
CA GLN A 218 -10.89 30.32 9.73
C GLN A 218 -11.37 29.38 8.62
N VAL A 219 -11.76 29.91 7.45
CA VAL A 219 -12.03 29.10 6.25
C VAL A 219 -10.75 28.39 5.79
N GLY A 220 -9.61 29.08 5.81
CA GLY A 220 -8.31 28.49 5.51
C GLY A 220 -7.97 27.33 6.46
N VAL A 221 -8.18 27.53 7.77
CA VAL A 221 -7.99 26.48 8.80
C VAL A 221 -8.90 25.28 8.53
N ALA A 222 -10.19 25.49 8.28
CA ALA A 222 -11.13 24.40 8.01
C ALA A 222 -10.75 23.60 6.74
N ASN A 223 -10.33 24.28 5.67
CA ASN A 223 -9.86 23.63 4.44
C ASN A 223 -8.58 22.82 4.65
N HIS A 224 -7.65 23.35 5.45
CA HIS A 224 -6.44 22.62 5.83
C HIS A 224 -6.78 21.35 6.63
N ILE A 225 -7.76 21.44 7.55
CA ILE A 225 -8.24 20.28 8.32
C ILE A 225 -8.78 19.20 7.38
N VAL A 226 -9.69 19.56 6.48
CA VAL A 226 -10.29 18.61 5.52
C VAL A 226 -9.23 17.99 4.61
N THR A 227 -8.30 18.80 4.11
CA THR A 227 -7.24 18.31 3.20
C THR A 227 -6.33 17.31 3.89
N SER A 228 -5.84 17.64 5.09
CA SER A 228 -4.96 16.76 5.88
C SER A 228 -5.61 15.41 6.17
N LEU A 229 -6.93 15.40 6.39
CA LEU A 229 -7.69 14.19 6.62
C LEU A 229 -7.85 13.33 5.37
N LEU A 230 -8.21 13.96 4.25
CA LEU A 230 -8.31 13.24 2.98
C LEU A 230 -6.97 12.64 2.58
N ASP A 231 -5.86 13.32 2.84
CA ASP A 231 -4.51 12.82 2.57
C ASP A 231 -4.11 11.65 3.48
N MET A 232 -4.63 11.60 4.71
CA MET A 232 -4.47 10.41 5.55
C MET A 232 -5.27 9.20 5.05
N ILE A 233 -6.46 9.40 4.50
CA ILE A 233 -7.31 8.28 4.03
C ILE A 233 -6.83 7.78 2.66
N ARG A 234 -6.36 8.68 1.80
CA ARG A 234 -5.95 8.35 0.44
C ARG A 234 -4.71 7.47 0.43
N SER A 235 -4.90 6.20 0.10
CA SER A 235 -3.82 5.27 -0.24
C SER A 235 -3.58 5.29 -1.74
N ARG A 236 -2.83 6.28 -2.24
CA ARG A 236 -2.35 6.22 -3.63
C ARG A 236 -1.25 5.16 -3.75
N PRO A 237 -1.26 4.31 -4.80
CA PRO A 237 -0.14 3.42 -5.09
C PRO A 237 1.18 4.19 -5.09
N LEU A 238 2.24 3.57 -4.58
CA LEU A 238 3.56 4.19 -4.57
C LEU A 238 4.10 4.16 -5.99
N VAL A 239 4.34 5.33 -6.60
CA VAL A 239 4.96 5.42 -7.92
C VAL A 239 6.44 5.65 -7.72
N ARG A 240 7.23 4.56 -7.70
CA ARG A 240 8.69 4.64 -7.55
C ARG A 240 9.32 5.04 -8.88
N ALA A 241 10.13 6.09 -8.86
CA ALA A 241 10.97 6.53 -9.97
C ALA A 241 12.31 7.05 -9.45
N PRO A 242 13.37 7.04 -10.27
CA PRO A 242 14.61 7.72 -9.96
C PRO A 242 14.35 9.21 -9.68
N LEU A 243 14.87 9.72 -8.57
CA LEU A 243 14.71 11.10 -8.14
C LEU A 243 15.97 11.63 -7.45
N ARG A 244 16.12 12.96 -7.47
CA ARG A 244 17.10 13.69 -6.69
C ARG A 244 16.43 14.42 -5.55
N LEU A 245 16.85 14.16 -4.31
CA LEU A 245 16.25 14.80 -3.14
C LEU A 245 16.41 16.33 -3.14
N THR A 246 17.40 16.87 -3.84
CA THR A 246 17.61 18.31 -4.04
C THR A 246 16.42 18.98 -4.74
N GLU A 247 15.90 18.34 -5.77
CA GLU A 247 14.74 18.83 -6.54
C GLU A 247 13.47 18.77 -5.69
N VAL A 248 13.29 17.67 -4.95
CA VAL A 248 12.14 17.47 -4.05
C VAL A 248 12.15 18.49 -2.91
N TRP A 249 13.32 18.72 -2.29
CA TRP A 249 13.50 19.73 -1.24
C TRP A 249 13.24 21.14 -1.76
N THR A 250 13.79 21.48 -2.93
CA THR A 250 13.57 22.79 -3.58
C THR A 250 12.07 23.03 -3.84
N SER A 251 11.37 22.01 -4.32
CA SER A 251 9.91 22.07 -4.52
C SER A 251 9.17 22.28 -3.20
N ALA A 252 9.55 21.58 -2.13
CA ALA A 252 8.95 21.73 -0.80
C ALA A 252 9.20 23.13 -0.22
N ARG A 253 10.42 23.68 -0.32
CA ARG A 253 10.73 25.05 0.11
C ARG A 253 9.88 26.10 -0.60
N LYS A 254 9.68 25.96 -1.91
CA LYS A 254 8.79 26.85 -2.69
C LYS A 254 7.34 26.76 -2.22
N ALA A 255 6.86 25.56 -1.91
CA ALA A 255 5.49 25.34 -1.44
C ALA A 255 5.23 25.90 -0.03
N VAL A 256 6.22 25.80 0.87
CA VAL A 256 6.10 26.37 2.22
C VAL A 256 6.30 27.87 2.23
N ALA A 257 7.17 28.40 1.35
CA ALA A 257 7.56 29.80 1.30
C ALA A 257 7.88 30.38 2.71
N PRO A 258 8.95 29.89 3.37
CA PRO A 258 9.31 30.33 4.71
C PRO A 258 9.39 31.87 4.81
N PRO A 259 8.88 32.47 5.90
CA PRO A 259 8.94 33.92 6.10
C PRO A 259 10.37 34.47 6.07
N PRO A 260 10.57 35.76 5.73
CA PRO A 260 11.91 36.37 5.65
C PRO A 260 12.73 36.27 6.95
N HIS A 261 12.08 36.21 8.12
CA HIS A 261 12.74 36.06 9.43
C HIS A 261 13.21 34.63 9.74
N VAL A 262 12.87 33.65 8.91
CA VAL A 262 13.31 32.25 9.06
C VAL A 262 14.37 31.92 8.00
N ARG A 263 15.61 31.71 8.45
CA ARG A 263 16.72 31.31 7.58
C ARG A 263 16.71 29.81 7.35
N VAL A 264 16.55 29.37 6.10
CA VAL A 264 16.64 27.95 5.73
C VAL A 264 17.99 27.64 5.12
N ARG A 265 18.72 26.68 5.68
CA ARG A 265 20.02 26.19 5.19
C ARG A 265 19.94 24.71 4.85
N GLU A 266 20.63 24.30 3.79
CA GLU A 266 20.83 22.89 3.46
C GLU A 266 22.30 22.58 3.22
N GLU A 267 22.76 21.42 3.69
CA GLU A 267 24.14 20.95 3.57
C GLU A 267 24.16 19.45 3.20
N GLY A 268 25.04 19.05 2.28
CA GLY A 268 25.25 17.64 1.89
C GLY A 268 24.22 17.05 0.92
N LEU A 269 23.11 17.73 0.65
CA LEU A 269 22.03 17.20 -0.18
C LEU A 269 22.45 16.95 -1.64
N GLU A 270 23.33 17.79 -2.18
CA GLU A 270 23.87 17.67 -3.55
C GLU A 270 24.84 16.51 -3.73
N ALA A 271 25.46 16.06 -2.63
CA ALA A 271 26.41 14.95 -2.63
C ALA A 271 25.72 13.58 -2.55
N LEU A 272 24.40 13.55 -2.35
CA LEU A 272 23.64 12.30 -2.30
C LEU A 272 23.48 11.69 -3.70
N PRO A 273 23.61 10.35 -3.83
CA PRO A 273 23.26 9.67 -5.06
C PRO A 273 21.74 9.78 -5.35
N PRO A 274 21.30 9.55 -6.59
CA PRO A 274 19.88 9.39 -6.89
C PRO A 274 19.23 8.30 -6.04
N LEU A 275 17.97 8.49 -5.66
CA LEU A 275 17.17 7.50 -4.94
C LEU A 275 16.01 7.05 -5.81
N GLU A 276 15.44 5.89 -5.51
CA GLU A 276 14.14 5.49 -6.06
C GLU A 276 13.03 5.77 -5.06
N GLY A 277 12.04 6.56 -5.46
CA GLY A 277 10.91 6.87 -4.59
C GLY A 277 9.79 7.60 -5.31
N ASP A 278 8.77 7.97 -4.55
CA ASP A 278 7.67 8.80 -5.03
C ASP A 278 7.94 10.26 -4.67
N ALA A 279 8.37 11.05 -5.66
CA ALA A 279 8.74 12.45 -5.46
C ALA A 279 7.59 13.29 -4.88
N VAL A 280 6.33 12.97 -5.18
CA VAL A 280 5.18 13.71 -4.66
C VAL A 280 4.98 13.43 -3.18
N GLN A 281 5.09 12.16 -2.76
CA GLN A 281 4.97 11.78 -1.36
C GLN A 281 6.18 12.28 -0.53
N LEU A 282 7.40 12.18 -1.05
CA LEU A 282 8.59 12.71 -0.37
C LEU A 282 8.57 14.24 -0.28
N ARG A 283 8.02 14.95 -1.28
CA ARG A 283 7.77 16.39 -1.16
C ARG A 283 6.85 16.69 0.01
N GLN A 284 5.80 15.89 0.20
CA GLN A 284 4.87 16.06 1.32
C GLN A 284 5.56 15.84 2.68
N VAL A 285 6.53 14.92 2.77
CA VAL A 285 7.36 14.74 3.97
C VAL A 285 8.09 16.04 4.30
N PHE A 286 8.81 16.61 3.34
CA PHE A 286 9.56 17.84 3.56
C PHE A 286 8.66 19.05 3.85
N VAL A 287 7.52 19.17 3.17
CA VAL A 287 6.53 20.24 3.45
C VAL A 287 6.06 20.16 4.89
N ASN A 288 5.66 18.97 5.37
CA ASN A 288 5.18 18.80 6.74
C ASN A 288 6.27 19.11 7.77
N LEU A 289 7.50 18.63 7.55
CA LEU A 289 8.62 18.88 8.46
C LEU A 289 9.02 20.36 8.50
N LEU A 290 9.13 21.00 7.34
CA LEU A 290 9.49 22.42 7.23
C LEU A 290 8.38 23.33 7.77
N GLN A 291 7.11 23.04 7.49
CA GLN A 291 5.99 23.77 8.09
C GLN A 291 5.99 23.62 9.61
N ASN A 292 6.29 22.43 10.13
CA ASN A 292 6.37 22.23 11.57
C ASN A 292 7.47 23.07 12.22
N ALA A 293 8.64 23.13 11.59
CA ALA A 293 9.78 23.94 12.02
C ALA A 293 9.47 25.46 11.98
N VAL A 294 8.95 25.97 10.86
CA VAL A 294 8.56 27.38 10.69
C VAL A 294 7.51 27.78 11.74
N GLN A 295 6.49 26.94 11.95
CA GLN A 295 5.47 27.20 12.96
C GLN A 295 6.00 27.18 14.40
N ALA A 296 7.04 26.38 14.69
CA ALA A 296 7.65 26.34 16.02
C ALA A 296 8.40 27.64 16.35
N LEU A 297 8.98 28.28 15.33
CA LEU A 297 9.64 29.58 15.46
C LEU A 297 8.61 30.72 15.68
N GLY A 298 7.48 30.67 14.98
CA GLY A 298 6.45 31.72 15.05
C GLY A 298 6.97 33.02 14.42
N GLU A 299 6.85 34.13 15.14
CA GLU A 299 7.35 35.46 14.71
C GLU A 299 8.83 35.70 15.08
N ARG A 300 9.50 34.73 15.72
CA ARG A 300 10.89 34.87 16.16
C ARG A 300 11.84 34.63 14.99
N GLU A 301 12.90 35.44 14.92
CA GLU A 301 14.02 35.12 14.06
C GLU A 301 14.60 33.75 14.42
N GLY A 302 14.93 32.96 13.40
CA GLY A 302 15.42 31.61 13.62
C GLY A 302 16.00 30.94 12.38
N GLU A 303 16.53 29.75 12.59
CA GLU A 303 17.14 28.93 11.54
C GLU A 303 16.45 27.56 11.46
N VAL A 304 16.25 27.09 10.24
CA VAL A 304 15.94 25.68 9.93
C VAL A 304 17.09 25.14 9.10
N ARG A 305 17.71 24.06 9.56
CA ARG A 305 18.86 23.42 8.91
C ARG A 305 18.50 22.02 8.48
N LEU A 306 18.79 21.68 7.22
CA LEU A 306 18.70 20.33 6.68
C LEU A 306 20.09 19.81 6.34
N THR A 307 20.58 18.81 7.05
CA THR A 307 21.85 18.13 6.71
C THR A 307 21.58 16.75 6.14
N ALA A 308 22.37 16.33 5.17
CA ALA A 308 22.27 15.02 4.55
C ALA A 308 23.62 14.31 4.51
N ASP A 309 23.64 13.03 4.87
CA ASP A 309 24.80 12.16 4.76
C ASP A 309 24.41 10.72 4.41
N VAL A 310 25.42 9.90 4.11
CA VAL A 310 25.31 8.45 3.91
C VAL A 310 26.19 7.78 4.95
N PRO A 311 25.64 7.34 6.10
CA PRO A 311 26.41 6.70 7.14
C PRO A 311 27.05 5.40 6.64
N GLU A 312 28.34 5.20 6.94
CA GLU A 312 29.02 3.92 6.73
C GLU A 312 28.69 2.96 7.88
N GLU A 313 27.47 2.41 7.89
CA GLU A 313 27.09 1.36 8.84
C GLU A 313 27.12 -0.02 8.15
N ALA A 314 27.63 -1.03 8.87
CA ALA A 314 27.87 -2.37 8.33
C ALA A 314 26.57 -3.06 7.88
N GLY A 315 26.35 -3.11 6.56
CA GLY A 315 25.39 -4.02 5.92
C GLY A 315 24.22 -3.36 5.16
N ALA A 316 23.92 -2.07 5.35
CA ALA A 316 22.88 -1.38 4.58
C ALA A 316 23.25 0.08 4.30
N ARG A 317 23.39 0.44 3.02
CA ARG A 317 23.53 1.85 2.60
C ARG A 317 22.19 2.56 2.79
N ARG A 318 22.16 3.56 3.67
CA ARG A 318 21.00 4.42 3.91
C ARG A 318 21.38 5.88 3.70
N VAL A 319 20.45 6.67 3.19
CA VAL A 319 20.52 8.14 3.27
C VAL A 319 19.94 8.55 4.60
N ARG A 320 20.67 9.38 5.34
CA ARG A 320 20.18 10.02 6.55
C ARG A 320 20.01 11.52 6.27
N LEU A 321 18.83 12.02 6.59
CA LEU A 321 18.45 13.43 6.48
C LEU A 321 18.10 13.92 7.88
N VAL A 322 18.70 15.01 8.32
CA VAL A 322 18.43 15.59 9.63
C VAL A 322 17.89 16.99 9.44
N LEU A 323 16.65 17.22 9.89
CA LEU A 323 16.02 18.53 9.89
C LEU A 323 15.95 19.07 11.32
N GLU A 324 16.61 20.21 11.54
CA GLU A 324 16.72 20.89 12.82
C GLU A 324 16.15 22.30 12.75
N ASP A 325 15.49 22.74 13.81
CA ASP A 325 15.06 24.14 13.99
C ASP A 325 15.66 24.78 15.24
N SER A 326 15.61 26.12 15.31
CA SER A 326 16.01 26.91 16.48
C SER A 326 14.82 27.27 17.38
N GLY A 327 13.76 26.47 17.36
CA GLY A 327 12.57 26.66 18.17
C GLY A 327 12.72 26.13 19.59
N PRO A 328 11.62 26.03 20.37
CA PRO A 328 11.67 25.56 21.76
C PRO A 328 11.87 24.04 21.89
N GLY A 329 11.92 23.29 20.79
CA GLY A 329 11.95 21.83 20.80
C GLY A 329 10.63 21.19 21.24
N LEU A 330 10.70 19.91 21.62
CA LEU A 330 9.55 19.13 22.11
C LEU A 330 9.71 18.77 23.58
N ASP A 331 8.59 18.87 24.31
CA ASP A 331 8.46 18.37 25.67
C ASP A 331 8.80 16.87 25.73
N PRO A 332 9.65 16.42 26.69
CA PRO A 332 9.97 15.01 26.89
C PRO A 332 8.76 14.07 26.90
N ALA A 333 7.63 14.48 27.48
CA ALA A 333 6.42 13.67 27.58
C ALA A 333 5.80 13.33 26.21
N ILE A 334 6.08 14.14 25.19
CA ILE A 334 5.45 14.03 23.86
C ILE A 334 6.40 13.38 22.85
N ARG A 335 7.71 13.36 23.11
CA ARG A 335 8.73 12.80 22.20
C ARG A 335 8.44 11.37 21.77
N ALA A 336 8.03 10.51 22.70
CA ALA A 336 7.75 9.09 22.42
C ALA A 336 6.50 8.89 21.53
N ARG A 337 5.60 9.86 21.53
CA ARG A 337 4.27 9.76 20.90
C ARG A 337 4.10 10.75 19.75
N VAL A 338 5.12 11.53 19.41
CA VAL A 338 5.03 12.64 18.44
C VAL A 338 4.59 12.21 17.03
N PHE A 339 4.75 10.92 16.70
CA PHE A 339 4.32 10.33 15.42
C PHE A 339 2.96 9.62 15.49
N GLU A 340 2.33 9.55 16.67
CA GLU A 340 0.95 9.08 16.78
C GLU A 340 -0.01 10.11 16.18
N PRO A 341 -1.07 9.69 15.48
CA PRO A 341 -2.10 10.61 15.01
C PRO A 341 -2.70 11.43 16.16
N LEU A 342 -3.08 12.67 15.87
CA LEU A 342 -3.67 13.62 16.82
C LEU A 342 -2.75 14.09 17.96
N MET A 343 -1.49 13.67 17.97
CA MET A 343 -0.52 14.19 18.92
C MET A 343 -0.03 15.56 18.47
N THR A 344 -0.35 16.58 19.26
CA THR A 344 -0.03 17.98 18.97
C THR A 344 0.07 18.78 20.25
N THR A 345 1.04 19.69 20.31
CA THR A 345 1.14 20.73 21.34
C THR A 345 0.57 22.06 20.86
N LYS A 346 0.16 22.14 19.59
CA LYS A 346 -0.24 23.38 18.93
C LYS A 346 -1.74 23.60 19.13
N ALA A 347 -2.12 24.80 19.55
CA ALA A 347 -3.53 25.19 19.72
C ALA A 347 -4.37 25.13 18.44
N ARG A 348 -3.74 25.08 17.25
CA ARG A 348 -4.42 25.03 15.93
C ARG A 348 -3.92 23.91 15.01
N GLY A 349 -3.15 22.94 15.52
CA GLY A 349 -2.58 21.88 14.69
C GLY A 349 -3.19 20.53 15.00
N LEU A 350 -3.79 19.85 14.02
CA LEU A 350 -4.46 18.54 14.18
C LEU A 350 -3.56 17.37 14.61
N GLY A 351 -2.23 17.53 14.65
CA GLY A 351 -1.31 16.44 14.99
C GLY A 351 -1.23 15.31 13.94
N LEU A 352 -1.64 15.57 12.70
CA LEU A 352 -1.65 14.55 11.63
C LEU A 352 -0.39 14.56 10.75
N GLY A 353 0.32 15.69 10.70
CA GLY A 353 1.44 15.88 9.78
C GLY A 353 2.59 14.90 10.01
N LEU A 354 3.01 14.69 11.27
CA LEU A 354 4.12 13.79 11.59
C LEU A 354 3.73 12.31 11.49
N ALA A 355 2.46 11.97 11.78
CA ALA A 355 1.94 10.63 11.52
C ALA A 355 1.94 10.30 10.02
N LEU A 356 1.59 11.28 9.17
CA LEU A 356 1.67 11.16 7.71
C LEU A 356 3.13 11.01 7.24
N VAL A 357 4.05 11.79 7.80
CA VAL A 357 5.49 11.67 7.51
C VAL A 357 6.00 10.26 7.79
N ARG A 358 5.75 9.73 9.00
CA ARG A 358 6.15 8.37 9.38
C ARG A 358 5.62 7.33 8.40
N ARG A 359 4.32 7.39 8.09
CA ARG A 359 3.70 6.45 7.15
C ARG A 359 4.29 6.53 5.74
N ILE A 360 4.55 7.73 5.23
CA ILE A 360 5.16 7.88 3.90
C ILE A 360 6.56 7.23 3.90
N LEU A 361 7.36 7.47 4.93
CA LEU A 361 8.72 6.94 5.03
C LEU A 361 8.74 5.41 5.18
N GLU A 362 7.86 4.85 6.01
CA GLU A 362 7.70 3.39 6.15
C GLU A 362 7.37 2.72 4.80
N ARG A 363 6.49 3.34 4.00
CA ARG A 363 6.18 2.84 2.64
C ARG A 363 7.36 2.90 1.68
N HIS A 364 8.31 3.79 1.92
CA HIS A 364 9.56 3.86 1.16
C HIS A 364 10.63 2.90 1.70
N GLY A 365 10.34 2.12 2.76
CA GLY A 365 11.30 1.24 3.44
C GLY A 365 12.23 1.99 4.41
N GLY A 366 11.89 3.24 4.73
CA GLY A 366 12.62 4.11 5.61
C GLY A 366 11.93 4.32 6.97
N GLY A 367 12.37 5.35 7.69
CA GLY A 367 11.82 5.69 9.00
C GLY A 367 12.09 7.15 9.39
N ILE A 368 11.46 7.58 10.48
CA ILE A 368 11.72 8.87 11.12
C ILE A 368 11.84 8.70 12.63
N ALA A 369 12.78 9.42 13.22
CA ALA A 369 12.98 9.49 14.66
C ALA A 369 13.09 10.94 15.12
N TYR A 370 12.70 11.19 16.37
CA TYR A 370 13.05 12.41 17.07
C TYR A 370 14.34 12.16 17.86
N ALA A 371 15.33 13.04 17.70
CA ALA A 371 16.59 12.96 18.41
C ALA A 371 16.75 14.14 19.39
N PRO A 372 17.53 13.97 20.48
CA PRO A 372 17.95 15.10 21.30
C PRO A 372 18.65 16.17 20.46
N SER A 373 18.54 17.44 20.88
CA SER A 373 19.23 18.54 20.20
C SER A 373 20.75 18.29 20.23
N GLY A 374 21.39 18.31 19.05
CA GLY A 374 22.84 18.13 18.90
C GLY A 374 23.59 19.47 18.98
N ALA A 375 24.73 19.58 18.30
CA ALA A 375 25.46 20.85 18.14
C ALA A 375 24.77 21.87 17.19
N GLY A 376 23.52 21.59 16.82
CA GLY A 376 22.69 22.40 15.91
C GLY A 376 21.99 23.57 16.62
N PRO A 377 20.91 24.12 16.01
CA PRO A 377 20.27 25.36 16.46
C PRO A 377 19.52 25.30 17.81
N GLY A 378 19.52 24.15 18.50
CA GLY A 378 19.00 24.00 19.87
C GLY A 378 17.51 23.61 19.99
N GLY A 379 16.75 23.57 18.89
CA GLY A 379 15.31 23.26 18.90
C GLY A 379 14.98 21.81 18.58
N ALA A 380 13.95 21.55 17.77
CA ALA A 380 13.53 20.19 17.43
C ALA A 380 14.47 19.57 16.37
N ARG A 381 14.76 18.27 16.49
CA ARG A 381 15.62 17.52 15.58
C ARG A 381 14.92 16.24 15.11
N PHE A 382 14.59 16.20 13.82
CA PHE A 382 13.99 15.03 13.17
C PHE A 382 15.01 14.35 12.26
N VAL A 383 15.23 13.06 12.46
CA VAL A 383 16.13 12.23 11.66
C VAL A 383 15.29 11.32 10.78
N VAL A 384 15.42 11.47 9.47
CA VAL A 384 14.77 10.66 8.45
C VAL A 384 15.81 9.73 7.82
N GLU A 385 15.45 8.47 7.66
CA GLU A 385 16.29 7.48 7.00
C GLU A 385 15.57 6.87 5.81
N LEU A 386 16.26 6.74 4.68
CA LEU A 386 15.75 6.13 3.46
C LEU A 386 16.76 5.10 2.93
N PRO A 387 16.31 3.96 2.39
CA PRO A 387 17.21 2.97 1.78
C PRO A 387 17.80 3.50 0.47
N LEU A 388 19.08 3.20 0.22
CA LEU A 388 19.70 3.37 -1.08
C LEU A 388 19.51 2.08 -1.88
N THR A 389 18.63 2.07 -2.88
CA THR A 389 18.64 1.03 -3.91
C THR A 389 19.79 1.33 -4.86
N LEU A 390 20.86 0.53 -4.80
CA LEU A 390 21.86 0.51 -5.85
C LEU A 390 21.29 -0.32 -7.00
N GLU A 391 21.31 0.21 -8.22
CA GLU A 391 21.25 -0.66 -9.39
C GLU A 391 22.46 -1.61 -9.33
N PRO A 392 22.27 -2.93 -9.51
CA PRO A 392 23.40 -3.81 -9.77
C PRO A 392 24.03 -3.36 -11.10
N SER A 393 25.29 -2.94 -11.03
CA SER A 393 26.09 -2.54 -12.19
C SER A 393 26.29 -3.69 -13.18
#